data_AF-A0A6G7CI84-F1
#
_entry.id   AF-A0A6G7CI84-F1
#
_cell.length_a   1.000
_cell.length_b   1.000
_cell.length_c   1.000
_cell.angle_alpha   90.00
_cell.angle_beta   90.00
_cell.angle_gamma   90.00
#
_symmetry.space_group_name_H-M   'P 1'
#
loop_
_entity.id
_entity.type
_entity.pdbx_description
1 polymer ?
#
loop_
_entity_poly.entity_id
_entity_poly.type
_entity_poly.pdbx_seq_one_letter_code
_entity_poly.pdbx_strand_id
1 'polypeptide(L)' 'MKLTLEKDQQAYAAGIYTPHSSSYAINNFGGLELKRFGMVLDAIDIKQQDIRR' A
#
# COMPACT_ATOMS: atom_id res chain seq x y z
N MET A 1 2.82 3.86 -10.00
CA MET A 1 1.85 2.76 -10.16
C MET A 1 0.44 3.34 -10.35
N LYS A 2 -0.50 2.61 -10.94
CA LYS A 2 -1.92 2.99 -10.95
C LYS A 2 -2.63 2.17 -9.86
N LEU A 3 -3.49 2.81 -9.08
CA LEU A 3 -4.27 2.17 -8.02
C LEU A 3 -5.69 1.92 -8.51
N THR A 4 -6.25 0.76 -8.16
CA THR A 4 -7.67 0.49 -8.32
C THR A 4 -8.35 0.69 -6.98
N LEU A 5 -9.43 1.48 -6.98
CA LEU A 5 -10.26 1.72 -5.80
C LEU A 5 -11.43 0.76 -5.81
N GLU A 6 -11.83 0.29 -4.63
CA GLU A 6 -13.04 -0.49 -4.46
C GLU A 6 -14.28 0.39 -4.71
N LYS A 7 -15.42 -0.27 -4.97
CA LYS A 7 -16.68 0.44 -5.15
C LYS A 7 -17.00 1.24 -3.87
N ASP A 8 -17.33 2.51 -4.04
CA ASP A 8 -17.63 3.47 -2.96
C ASP A 8 -16.43 3.86 -2.07
N GLN A 9 -15.21 3.44 -2.42
CA GLN A 9 -13.99 3.91 -1.76
C GLN A 9 -13.64 5.32 -2.21
N GLN A 10 -13.44 6.23 -1.25
CA GLN A 10 -12.96 7.57 -1.53
C GLN A 10 -11.52 7.53 -2.05
N ALA A 11 -11.23 8.42 -3.01
CA ALA A 11 -9.88 8.57 -3.51
C ALA A 11 -8.92 8.99 -2.37
N TYR A 12 -7.75 8.38 -2.33
CA TYR A 12 -6.70 8.78 -1.41
C TYR A 12 -6.33 10.25 -1.66
N ALA A 13 -6.19 11.01 -0.57
CA ALA A 13 -5.68 12.37 -0.64
C ALA A 13 -4.23 12.37 -1.17
N ALA A 14 -3.76 13.51 -1.66
CA ALA A 14 -2.37 13.65 -2.05
C ALA A 14 -1.46 13.54 -0.80
N GLY A 15 -0.47 12.65 -0.85
CA GLY A 15 0.40 12.37 0.30
C GLY A 15 1.40 11.24 0.03
N ILE A 16 2.19 10.90 1.06
CA ILE A 16 3.12 9.78 1.02
C ILE A 16 2.47 8.58 1.71
N TYR A 17 2.49 7.45 1.02
CA TYR A 17 1.84 6.23 1.47
C TYR A 17 2.79 5.03 1.37
N THR A 18 2.56 4.03 2.21
CA THR A 18 3.15 2.69 2.10
C THR A 18 2.04 1.66 1.92
N PRO A 19 2.26 0.59 1.13
CA PRO A 19 1.37 -0.56 1.16
C PRO A 19 1.31 -1.16 2.56
N HIS A 20 0.10 -1.35 3.09
CA HIS A 20 -0.10 -2.13 4.31
C HIS A 20 0.29 -3.60 4.05
N SER A 21 0.72 -4.32 5.09
CA SER A 21 1.17 -5.72 4.97
C SER A 21 0.12 -6.67 4.36
N SER A 22 -1.17 -6.39 4.56
CA SER A 22 -2.29 -7.15 3.99
C SER A 22 -2.40 -7.04 2.46
N SER A 23 -1.68 -6.11 1.84
CA SER A 23 -1.64 -5.91 0.39
C SER A 23 -0.73 -6.91 -0.32
N TYR A 24 0.06 -7.68 0.41
CA TYR A 24 0.88 -8.75 -0.16
C TYR A 24 0.15 -10.09 -0.15
N ALA A 25 0.43 -10.92 -1.14
CA ALA A 25 -0.05 -12.29 -1.25
C ALA A 25 1.08 -13.21 -1.70
N ILE A 26 0.94 -14.51 -1.43
CA ILE A 26 1.79 -15.53 -2.02
C ILE A 26 1.11 -16.03 -3.29
N ASN A 27 1.82 -15.98 -4.40
CA ASN A 27 1.31 -16.45 -5.69
C ASN A 27 1.37 -17.98 -5.79
N ASN A 28 0.84 -18.54 -6.87
CA ASN A 28 0.77 -19.99 -7.09
C ASN A 28 2.16 -20.68 -7.20
N PHE A 29 3.24 -19.90 -7.31
CA PHE A 29 4.62 -20.38 -7.38
C PHE A 29 5.40 -20.18 -6.06
N GLY A 30 4.72 -19.76 -4.99
CA GLY A 30 5.35 -19.49 -3.69
C GLY A 30 6.08 -18.15 -3.60
N GLY A 31 5.99 -17.30 -4.62
CA GLY A 31 6.59 -15.96 -4.65
C GLY A 31 5.70 -14.92 -3.97
N LEU A 32 6.32 -13.93 -3.34
CA LEU A 32 5.61 -12.76 -2.80
C LEU A 32 5.21 -11.84 -3.96
N GLU A 33 3.93 -11.51 -4.02
CA GLU A 33 3.39 -10.55 -4.98
C GLU A 33 2.55 -9.48 -4.30
N LEU A 34 2.46 -8.32 -4.96
CA LEU A 34 1.63 -7.21 -4.53
C LEU A 34 0.27 -7.31 -5.21
N LYS A 35 -0.82 -7.27 -4.43
CA LYS A 35 -2.19 -7.35 -4.95
C LYS A 35 -2.49 -6.17 -5.87
N ARG A 36 -3.10 -6.46 -7.03
CA ARG A 36 -3.58 -5.42 -7.96
C ARG A 36 -4.89 -4.77 -7.52
N PHE A 37 -5.78 -5.55 -6.90
CA PHE A 37 -7.11 -5.15 -6.43
C PHE A 37 -7.19 -5.26 -4.90
N GLY A 38 -7.99 -4.42 -4.25
CA GLY A 38 -8.08 -4.38 -2.79
C GLY A 38 -6.77 -4.01 -2.08
N MET A 39 -5.91 -3.22 -2.73
CA MET A 39 -4.67 -2.73 -2.11
C MET A 39 -5.01 -1.69 -1.03
N VAL A 40 -4.52 -1.94 0.18
CA VAL A 40 -4.65 -1.03 1.33
C VAL A 40 -3.34 -0.26 1.48
N LEU A 41 -3.46 1.05 1.63
CA LEU A 41 -2.34 1.97 1.81
C LEU A 41 -2.44 2.67 3.18
N ASP A 42 -1.33 2.71 3.89
CA ASP A 42 -1.18 3.51 5.11
C ASP A 42 -0.43 4.79 4.81
N ALA A 43 -0.89 5.91 5.38
CA ALA A 43 -0.18 7.16 5.29
C ALA A 43 1.11 7.10 6.12
N ILE A 44 2.23 7.50 5.53
CA ILE A 44 3.49 7.63 6.25
C ILE A 44 3.51 9.03 6.89
N ASP A 45 3.61 9.11 8.21
CA ASP A 45 3.98 10.36 8.86
C ASP A 45 5.48 10.58 8.65
N ILE A 46 5.81 11.64 7.93
CA ILE A 46 7.18 11.99 7.51
C ILE A 46 8.07 12.29 8.74
N LYS A 47 7.47 12.51 9.93
CA LYS A 47 8.22 12.79 11.17
C LYS A 47 9.01 11.61 11.74
N GLN A 48 8.74 10.36 11.35
CA GLN A 48 9.36 9.17 11.96
C GLN A 48 10.58 8.59 11.20
N GLN A 49 10.96 9.15 10.04
CA GLN A 49 12.04 8.57 9.22
C GLN A 49 13.45 9.14 9.48
N ASP A 50 13.60 10.12 10.38
CA ASP A 50 14.88 10.81 10.65
C ASP A 50 15.67 10.28 11.89
N ILE A 51 15.37 9.08 12.39
CA ILE A 51 16.12 8.49 13.53
C ILE A 51 16.92 7.27 13.08
N ARG A 52 17.76 7.40 12.04
CA ARG A 52 18.90 6.50 11.76
C ARG A 52 19.97 7.18 10.89
N ARG A 53 20.69 8.17 11.42
CA ARG A 53 22.07 8.48 11.02
C ARG A 53 22.86 9.01 12.20
#